data_AF-A0A9D6IPZ3-F1
#
_entry.id   AF-A0A9D6IPZ3-F1
#
_cell.length_a   1.000
_cell.length_b   1.000
_cell.length_c   1.000
_cell.angle_alpha   90.00
_cell.angle_beta   90.00
_cell.angle_gamma   90.00
#
_symmetry.space_group_name_H-M   'P 1'
#
loop_
_entity.id
_entity.type
_entity.pdbx_description
1 polymer ?
#
loop_
_entity_poly.entity_id
_entity_poly.type
_entity_poly.pdbx_seq_one_letter_code
_entity_poly.pdbx_strand_id
1 'polypeptide(L)'
;ARARARELGIARRIRFEGDVIVPWIGSEAMETLAELFAWAGIAAESSKPPWVLDLKGDVAGAAKRILAQPPAARDLAEKRERETLVRRKFDEHLPDDLLRRRHAADELALDAALECVREIAG
;
A
#
# COMPACT_ATOMS: atom_id res chain seq x y z
N ALA A 1 1.22 -27.55 5.25
CA ALA A 1 1.32 -26.08 5.09
C ALA A 1 2.63 -25.64 4.44
N ARG A 2 3.82 -26.03 4.96
CA ARG A 2 5.13 -25.57 4.42
C ARG A 2 5.57 -26.19 3.08
N ALA A 3 5.07 -27.37 2.71
CA ALA A 3 5.47 -28.04 1.46
C ALA A 3 4.81 -27.47 0.18
N ARG A 4 3.59 -26.91 0.28
CA ARG A 4 2.84 -26.38 -0.87
C ARG A 4 3.36 -25.04 -1.40
N ALA A 5 4.02 -24.23 -0.57
CA ALA A 5 4.59 -22.95 -1.00
C ALA A 5 5.80 -23.12 -1.94
N ARG A 6 6.45 -24.28 -1.93
CA ARG A 6 7.69 -24.56 -2.68
C ARG A 6 7.45 -25.15 -4.07
N GLU A 7 6.35 -25.87 -4.28
CA GLU A 7 5.94 -26.36 -5.62
C GLU A 7 5.32 -25.27 -6.52
N LEU A 8 4.90 -24.14 -5.93
CA LEU A 8 4.12 -23.10 -6.63
C LEU A 8 4.95 -21.97 -7.25
N GLY A 9 6.29 -22.06 -7.25
CA GLY A 9 7.16 -21.03 -7.83
C GLY A 9 6.79 -19.62 -7.32
N ILE A 10 6.66 -19.45 -6.00
CA ILE A 10 6.27 -18.22 -5.26
C ILE A 10 5.79 -17.10 -6.19
N ALA A 11 4.56 -17.23 -6.68
CA ALA A 11 3.87 -16.12 -7.28
C ALA A 11 3.81 -15.00 -6.24
N ARG A 12 4.18 -13.78 -6.63
CA ARG A 12 4.15 -12.55 -5.82
C ARG A 12 2.74 -12.17 -5.29
N ARG A 13 1.75 -13.06 -5.34
CA ARG A 13 0.39 -12.79 -4.90
C ARG A 13 -0.33 -14.08 -4.55
N ILE A 14 -0.92 -14.16 -3.37
CA ILE A 14 -1.90 -15.19 -3.00
C ILE A 14 -3.23 -14.46 -2.79
N ARG A 15 -4.26 -14.79 -3.58
CA ARG A 15 -5.61 -14.26 -3.39
C ARG A 15 -6.41 -15.25 -2.55
N PHE A 16 -7.04 -14.79 -1.46
CA PHE A 16 -7.85 -15.63 -0.58
C PHE A 16 -9.22 -14.99 -0.40
N GLU A 17 -10.30 -15.60 -0.88
CA GLU A 17 -11.70 -15.17 -0.63
C GLU A 17 -12.04 -13.67 -0.87
N GLY A 18 -11.23 -12.92 -1.64
CA GLY A 18 -11.38 -11.47 -1.84
C GLY A 18 -10.18 -10.68 -1.31
N ASP A 19 -9.49 -11.22 -0.32
CA ASP A 19 -8.28 -10.67 0.29
C ASP A 19 -7.06 -10.82 -0.62
N VAL A 20 -6.16 -9.83 -0.56
CA VAL A 20 -4.90 -9.84 -1.29
C VAL A 20 -3.74 -10.03 -0.31
N ILE A 21 -3.11 -11.20 -0.38
CA ILE A 21 -1.84 -11.45 0.32
C ILE A 21 -0.72 -11.12 -0.66
N VAL A 22 0.03 -10.07 -0.34
CA VAL A 22 1.26 -9.67 -1.06
C VAL A 22 2.47 -10.19 -0.27
N PRO A 23 3.24 -11.15 -0.80
CA PRO A 23 4.43 -11.66 -0.16
C PRO A 23 5.54 -10.60 -0.18
N TRP A 24 5.97 -10.18 1.01
CA TRP A 24 7.24 -9.53 1.34
C TRP A 24 7.74 -8.40 0.41
N ILE A 25 6.85 -7.48 0.01
CA ILE A 25 7.22 -6.26 -0.73
C ILE A 25 7.81 -5.14 0.15
N GLY A 26 7.88 -5.36 1.47
CA GLY A 26 8.27 -4.35 2.47
C GLY A 26 7.04 -3.66 3.07
N SER A 27 7.17 -3.22 4.33
CA SER A 27 6.07 -2.55 5.06
C SER A 27 5.67 -1.23 4.43
N GLU A 28 6.64 -0.45 3.95
CA GLU A 28 6.41 0.86 3.30
C GLU A 28 5.61 0.71 1.99
N ALA A 29 5.97 -0.28 1.15
CA ALA A 29 5.25 -0.56 -0.09
C ALA A 29 3.85 -1.09 0.17
N MET A 30 3.67 -1.90 1.22
CA MET A 30 2.35 -2.37 1.64
C MET A 30 1.48 -1.19 2.12
N GLU A 31 2.02 -0.30 2.96
CA GLU A 31 1.27 0.85 3.48
C GLU A 31 0.87 1.78 2.33
N THR A 32 1.80 2.04 1.41
CA THR A 32 1.54 2.80 0.19
C THR A 32 0.48 2.12 -0.68
N LEU A 33 0.48 0.79 -0.78
CA LEU A 33 -0.54 0.03 -1.51
C LEU A 33 -1.94 0.20 -0.87
N ALA A 34 -2.03 0.12 0.46
CA ALA A 34 -3.27 0.37 1.18
C ALA A 34 -3.79 1.79 0.90
N GLU A 35 -2.90 2.79 0.89
CA GLU A 35 -3.24 4.18 0.58
C GLU A 35 -3.74 4.38 -0.85
N LEU A 36 -3.11 3.72 -1.84
CA LEU A 36 -3.55 3.77 -3.23
C LEU A 36 -4.97 3.22 -3.39
N PHE A 37 -5.27 2.10 -2.72
CA PHE A 37 -6.62 1.52 -2.75
C PHE A 37 -7.64 2.38 -2.00
N ALA A 38 -7.27 2.96 -0.85
CA ALA A 38 -8.11 3.93 -0.15
C ALA A 38 -8.41 5.16 -1.01
N TRP A 39 -7.39 5.70 -1.71
CA TRP A 39 -7.56 6.79 -2.67
C TRP A 39 -8.54 6.42 -3.81
N ALA A 40 -8.51 5.16 -4.26
CA ALA A 40 -9.41 4.64 -5.29
C ALA A 40 -10.82 4.25 -4.78
N GLY A 41 -11.11 4.52 -3.51
CA GLY A 41 -12.41 4.27 -2.86
C GLY A 41 -12.58 2.85 -2.32
N ILE A 42 -11.50 2.09 -2.17
CA ILE A 42 -11.52 0.74 -1.60
C ILE A 42 -11.03 0.80 -0.17
N ALA A 43 -11.87 0.34 0.77
CA ALA A 43 -11.43 0.16 2.15
C ALA A 43 -10.30 -0.88 2.16
N ALA A 44 -9.14 -0.47 2.69
CA ALA A 44 -7.93 -1.25 2.72
C ALA A 44 -7.43 -1.33 4.16
N GLU A 45 -7.40 -2.54 4.72
CA GLU A 45 -6.90 -2.77 6.07
C GLU A 45 -5.67 -3.67 6.01
N SER A 46 -4.57 -3.18 6.57
CA SER A 46 -3.35 -3.96 6.69
C SER A 46 -3.27 -4.66 8.04
N SER A 47 -2.98 -5.96 8.03
CA SER A 47 -2.75 -6.74 9.23
C SER A 47 -1.26 -6.90 9.54
N LYS A 48 -0.94 -7.10 10.83
CA LYS A 48 0.40 -7.57 11.29
C LYS A 48 0.68 -8.99 10.75
N PRO A 49 1.92 -9.52 10.85
CA PRO A 49 2.35 -10.74 10.14
C PRO A 49 1.29 -11.86 10.12
N PRO A 50 0.93 -12.40 8.94
CA PRO A 50 1.72 -12.44 7.70
C PRO A 50 1.50 -11.29 6.67
N TRP A 51 1.27 -10.05 7.11
CA TRP A 51 1.14 -8.85 6.26
C TRP A 51 0.13 -9.05 5.12
N VAL A 52 -1.14 -9.14 5.49
CA VAL A 52 -2.26 -9.27 4.55
C VAL A 52 -2.93 -7.93 4.37
N LEU A 53 -3.31 -7.62 3.13
CA LEU A 53 -4.14 -6.49 2.78
C LEU A 53 -5.55 -6.99 2.48
N ASP A 54 -6.48 -6.74 3.41
CA ASP A 54 -7.91 -6.97 3.20
C ASP A 54 -8.43 -5.81 2.33
N LEU A 55 -8.92 -6.14 1.13
CA LEU A 55 -9.46 -5.19 0.17
C LEU A 55 -10.90 -5.56 -0.14
N LYS A 56 -11.83 -4.67 0.21
CA LYS A 56 -13.27 -4.92 0.03
C LYS A 56 -13.82 -4.15 -1.18
N GLY A 57 -14.44 -4.88 -2.11
CA GLY A 57 -15.14 -4.31 -3.27
C GLY A 57 -14.50 -4.63 -4.62
N ASP A 58 -14.65 -3.73 -5.60
CA ASP A 58 -14.12 -3.90 -6.96
C ASP A 58 -12.61 -3.57 -7.03
N VAL A 59 -11.79 -4.49 -6.53
CA VAL A 59 -10.32 -4.37 -6.48
C VAL A 59 -9.72 -4.23 -7.88
N ALA A 60 -10.23 -4.97 -8.87
CA ALA A 60 -9.70 -4.94 -10.23
C ALA A 60 -10.00 -3.61 -10.92
N GLY A 61 -11.23 -3.08 -10.79
CA GLY A 61 -11.57 -1.76 -11.30
C GLY A 61 -10.82 -0.64 -10.59
N ALA A 62 -10.64 -0.75 -9.27
CA ALA A 62 -9.82 0.19 -8.50
C ALA A 62 -8.36 0.19 -8.98
N ALA A 63 -7.76 -0.99 -9.17
CA ALA A 63 -6.41 -1.12 -9.69
C ALA A 63 -6.26 -0.47 -11.08
N LYS A 64 -7.23 -0.68 -11.99
CA LYS A 64 -7.25 -0.02 -13.30
C LYS A 64 -7.33 1.51 -13.18
N ARG A 65 -8.14 2.04 -12.26
CA ARG A 65 -8.22 3.50 -12.02
C ARG A 65 -6.90 4.06 -11.51
N ILE A 66 -6.27 3.40 -10.54
CA ILE A 66 -4.95 3.79 -10.01
C ILE A 66 -3.91 3.81 -11.13
N LEU A 67 -3.90 2.82 -12.02
CA LEU A 67 -2.92 2.77 -13.11
C LEU A 67 -3.20 3.78 -14.23
N ALA A 68 -4.47 4.07 -14.50
CA ALA A 68 -4.86 5.06 -15.49
C ALA A 68 -4.52 6.49 -15.06
N GLN A 69 -4.63 6.78 -13.76
CA GLN A 69 -4.28 8.06 -13.17
C GLN A 69 -3.64 7.87 -11.79
N PRO A 70 -2.34 7.55 -11.73
CA PRO A 70 -1.64 7.38 -10.47
C PRO A 70 -1.64 8.69 -9.68
N PRO A 71 -2.03 8.69 -8.39
CA PRO A 71 -1.91 9.89 -7.56
C PRO A 71 -0.44 10.25 -7.36
N ALA A 72 -0.15 11.54 -7.21
CA ALA A 72 1.18 11.95 -6.78
C ALA A 72 1.38 11.55 -5.31
N ALA A 73 2.62 11.21 -4.92
CA ALA A 73 2.98 10.89 -3.54
C ALA A 73 2.53 11.98 -2.55
N ARG A 74 2.62 13.25 -2.98
CA ARG A 74 2.16 14.39 -2.20
C ARG A 74 0.65 14.35 -1.92
N ASP A 75 -0.16 13.95 -2.90
CA ASP A 75 -1.62 13.90 -2.75
C ASP A 75 -2.05 12.80 -1.76
N LEU A 76 -1.28 11.71 -1.68
CA LEU A 76 -1.46 10.66 -0.68
C LEU A 76 -1.11 11.18 0.73
N ALA A 77 0.03 11.85 0.86
CA ALA A 77 0.48 12.43 2.13
C ALA A 77 -0.45 13.53 2.66
N GLU A 78 -1.06 14.34 1.79
CA GLU A 78 -2.00 15.40 2.19
C GLU A 78 -3.31 14.87 2.79
N LYS A 79 -3.73 13.65 2.41
CA LYS A 79 -4.95 13.02 2.92
C LYS A 79 -4.80 12.35 4.29
N ARG A 80 -3.57 12.20 4.79
CA ARG A 80 -3.30 11.57 6.08
C ARG A 80 -3.50 12.53 7.25
N GLU A 81 -4.06 11.97 8.32
CA GLU A 81 -4.06 12.62 9.63
C GLU A 81 -2.61 12.79 10.10
N ARG A 82 -2.31 13.98 10.63
CA ARG A 82 -0.95 14.37 11.00
C ARG A 82 -0.29 13.38 11.96
N GLU A 83 -1.04 12.85 12.92
CA GLU A 83 -0.55 11.92 13.93
C GLU A 83 -0.02 10.63 13.30
N THR A 84 -0.56 10.21 12.16
CA THR A 84 -0.11 9.00 11.44
C THR A 84 1.19 9.19 10.66
N LEU A 85 1.59 10.45 10.43
CA LEU A 85 2.82 10.84 9.75
C LEU A 85 4.01 10.94 10.73
N VAL A 86 3.75 11.04 12.04
CA VAL A 86 4.78 11.11 13.08
C VAL A 86 5.34 9.70 13.33
N ARG A 87 6.53 9.40 12.79
CA ARG A 87 7.16 8.08 12.94
C ARG A 87 8.39 8.07 13.83
N ARG A 88 9.13 9.18 13.86
CA ARG A 88 10.35 9.34 14.63
C ARG A 88 10.13 10.35 15.75
N LYS A 89 10.95 10.23 16.80
CA LYS A 89 10.89 11.08 17.99
C LYS A 89 10.86 12.58 17.65
N PHE A 90 11.60 13.02 16.63
CA PHE A 90 11.70 14.44 16.28
C PHE A 90 10.63 14.92 15.30
N ASP A 91 9.80 14.01 14.76
CA ASP A 91 8.78 14.38 13.77
C ASP A 91 7.68 15.23 14.42
N GLU A 92 7.43 15.03 15.73
CA GLU A 92 6.44 15.79 16.50
C GLU A 92 6.70 17.32 16.47
N HIS A 93 7.96 17.73 16.27
CA HIS A 93 8.36 19.13 16.21
C HIS A 93 8.39 19.71 14.79
N LEU A 94 8.22 18.87 13.76
CA LEU A 94 8.24 19.35 12.37
C LEU A 94 6.93 20.06 12.01
N PRO A 95 6.98 21.22 11.34
CA PRO A 95 5.81 21.81 10.68
C PRO A 95 5.09 20.81 9.77
N ASP A 96 3.77 20.94 9.65
CA ASP A 96 2.92 19.98 8.94
C ASP A 96 3.25 19.83 7.45
N ASP A 97 3.57 20.94 6.80
CA ASP A 97 4.01 20.95 5.41
C ASP A 97 5.34 20.19 5.22
N LEU A 98 6.28 20.34 6.15
CA LEU A 98 7.56 19.62 6.12
C LEU A 98 7.38 18.12 6.39
N LEU A 99 6.50 17.78 7.33
CA LEU A 99 6.17 16.38 7.66
C LEU A 99 5.55 15.66 6.46
N ARG A 100 4.58 16.29 5.78
CA ARG A 100 3.96 15.76 4.57
C ARG A 100 4.93 15.65 3.39
N ARG A 101 5.78 16.66 3.18
CA ARG A 101 6.82 16.62 2.14
C ARG A 101 7.82 15.48 2.38
N ARG A 102 8.27 15.31 3.63
CA ARG A 102 9.18 14.22 3.98
C ARG A 102 8.51 12.87 3.77
N HIS A 103 7.27 12.68 4.25
CA HIS A 103 6.54 11.44 4.05
C HIS A 103 6.37 11.09 2.57
N ALA A 104 6.02 12.08 1.74
CA ALA A 104 5.91 11.92 0.30
C ALA A 104 7.23 11.59 -0.41
N ALA A 105 8.37 12.03 0.11
CA ALA A 105 9.68 11.84 -0.50
C ALA A 105 10.38 10.54 -0.03
N ASP A 106 10.27 10.22 1.26
CA ASP A 106 11.13 9.24 1.91
C ASP A 106 10.40 7.95 2.32
N GLU A 107 9.07 7.99 2.48
CA GLU A 107 8.32 6.92 3.15
C GLU A 107 7.26 6.27 2.25
N LEU A 108 6.86 6.94 1.17
CA LEU A 108 5.98 6.34 0.15
C LEU A 108 6.81 5.58 -0.88
N ALA A 109 6.80 4.25 -0.79
CA ALA A 109 7.39 3.36 -1.77
C ALA A 109 6.46 3.18 -2.99
N LEU A 110 6.17 4.30 -3.68
CA LEU A 110 5.16 4.39 -4.72
C LEU A 110 5.43 3.47 -5.91
N ASP A 111 6.68 3.37 -6.36
CA ASP A 111 7.04 2.51 -7.50
C ASP A 111 6.77 1.03 -7.21
N ALA A 112 7.22 0.56 -6.05
CA ALA A 112 6.99 -0.83 -5.61
C ALA A 112 5.49 -1.12 -5.42
N ALA A 113 4.74 -0.16 -4.86
CA ALA A 113 3.30 -0.29 -4.71
C ALA A 113 2.59 -0.33 -6.08
N LEU A 114 2.98 0.52 -7.03
CA LEU A 114 2.40 0.53 -8.38
C LEU A 114 2.73 -0.74 -9.17
N GLU A 115 3.91 -1.33 -9.00
CA GLU A 115 4.21 -2.67 -9.54
C GLU A 115 3.21 -3.70 -9.01
N CYS A 116 2.92 -3.69 -7.71
CA CYS A 116 1.91 -4.56 -7.13
C CYS A 116 0.51 -4.26 -7.70
N VAL A 117 0.15 -3.00 -7.91
CA VAL A 117 -1.12 -2.64 -8.55
C VAL A 117 -1.21 -3.18 -9.98
N ARG A 118 -0.13 -3.14 -10.77
CA ARG A 118 -0.07 -3.74 -12.13
C ARG A 118 -0.33 -5.24 -12.08
N GLU A 119 0.37 -5.95 -11.19
CA GLU A 119 0.12 -7.37 -10.95
C GLU A 119 -1.31 -7.64 -10.43
N ILE A 120 -1.90 -6.67 -9.71
CA ILE A 120 -3.25 -6.79 -9.20
C ILE A 120 -4.30 -6.71 -10.32
N ALA A 121 -4.10 -5.80 -11.26
CA ALA A 121 -5.00 -5.50 -12.38
C ALA A 121 -5.11 -6.66 -13.39
N GLY A 122 -4.07 -7.50 -13.48
CA GLY A 122 -4.00 -8.64 -14.41
C GLY A 122 -3.27 -8.28 -15.69
#